data_AF-A0A7X8A5C0-F1
#
_entry.id   AF-A0A7X8A5C0-F1
#
_cell.length_a   1.000
_cell.length_b   1.000
_cell.length_c   1.000
_cell.angle_alpha   90.00
_cell.angle_beta   90.00
_cell.angle_gamma   90.00
#
_symmetry.space_group_name_H-M   'P 1'
#
loop_
_entity.id
_entity.type
_entity.pdbx_description
1 polymer ?
#
loop_
_entity_poly.entity_id
_entity_poly.type
_entity_poly.pdbx_seq_one_letter_code
_entity_poly.pdbx_strand_id
1 'polypeptide(L)'
;MILVMGCAKKQPPPKPVLPKGNVVWTEKAVAKPGETFALKVYIATIDTLAGVQIPLFFRNDNIKLICDSVSFEGGLLEDFMFHDVKIPLTCPLCGAKYDMFDNPPKEPGKCDKDGSELVQSDQAVFFMAIATIDPKRDVKPIYPGEGLLATVYFTVPKDSPKGVVPVTRGMIPHPTVSLVFSIWNERGDDLNGQLADGSIEIQ
;
A
#
# COMPACT_ATOMS: atom_id res chain seq x y z
N MET A 1 20.55 9.89 -42.47
CA MET A 1 20.37 10.76 -41.29
C MET A 1 19.21 10.17 -40.49
N ILE A 2 19.50 9.42 -39.43
CA ILE A 2 18.48 8.72 -38.63
C ILE A 2 18.10 9.65 -37.47
N LEU A 3 16.84 10.07 -37.44
CA LEU A 3 16.30 10.91 -36.38
C LEU A 3 15.96 10.01 -35.18
N VAL A 4 16.78 10.05 -34.14
CA VAL A 4 16.48 9.37 -32.87
C VAL A 4 15.51 10.28 -32.11
N MET A 5 14.22 9.92 -32.11
CA MET A 5 13.23 10.57 -31.25
C MET A 5 13.53 10.23 -29.79
N GLY A 6 14.08 11.20 -29.06
CA GLY A 6 14.32 11.10 -27.63
C GLY A 6 13.02 10.90 -26.88
N CYS A 7 12.93 9.82 -26.10
CA CYS A 7 11.83 9.58 -25.17
C CYS A 7 11.85 10.68 -24.10
N ALA A 8 10.92 11.64 -24.17
CA ALA A 8 10.81 12.70 -23.18
C ALA A 8 10.52 12.08 -21.81
N LYS A 9 11.44 12.25 -20.85
CA LYS A 9 11.19 11.89 -19.45
C LYS A 9 9.99 12.69 -18.97
N LYS A 10 8.83 12.04 -18.77
CA LYS A 10 7.67 12.66 -18.15
C LYS A 10 8.09 13.19 -16.78
N GLN A 11 7.90 14.49 -16.56
CA GLN A 11 8.08 15.06 -15.22
C GLN A 11 7.14 14.34 -14.24
N PRO A 12 7.59 14.03 -13.02
CA PRO A 12 6.72 13.47 -12.01
C PRO A 12 5.58 14.45 -11.72
N PRO A 13 4.37 13.94 -11.38
CA PRO A 13 3.24 14.79 -11.06
C PRO A 13 3.60 15.75 -9.91
N PRO A 14 3.04 16.97 -9.89
CA PRO A 14 3.30 17.93 -8.83
C PRO A 14 2.87 17.33 -7.48
N LYS A 15 3.77 17.40 -6.50
CA LYS A 15 3.52 16.93 -5.14
C LYS A 15 2.28 17.64 -4.57
N PRO A 16 1.32 16.92 -3.97
CA PRO A 16 0.17 17.57 -3.34
C PRO A 16 0.60 18.46 -2.18
N VAL A 17 -0.21 19.47 -1.86
CA VAL A 17 -0.03 20.25 -0.62
C VAL A 17 -0.34 19.34 0.56
N LEU A 18 0.70 18.95 1.28
CA LEU A 18 0.57 18.02 2.40
C LEU A 18 0.23 18.75 3.71
N PRO A 19 -0.55 18.13 4.60
CA PRO A 19 -0.74 18.65 5.95
C PRO A 19 0.60 18.69 6.72
N LYS A 20 0.65 19.51 7.77
CA LYS A 20 1.82 19.55 8.66
C LYS A 20 1.95 18.26 9.45
N GLY A 21 3.18 17.77 9.59
CA GLY A 21 3.51 16.55 10.35
C GLY A 21 3.85 15.37 9.45
N ASN A 22 3.94 14.18 10.04
CA ASN A 22 4.29 12.95 9.33
C ASN A 22 3.11 12.48 8.47
N VAL A 23 3.29 12.47 7.16
CA VAL A 23 2.19 12.21 6.22
C VAL A 23 2.55 11.06 5.30
N VAL A 24 1.62 10.12 5.16
CA VAL A 24 1.59 9.21 4.02
C VAL A 24 0.56 9.72 3.03
N TRP A 25 0.86 9.60 1.74
CA TRP A 25 -0.04 10.03 0.68
C TRP A 25 0.09 9.08 -0.50
N THR A 26 -0.91 9.08 -1.37
CA THR A 26 -0.88 8.28 -2.60
C THR A 26 -1.07 9.17 -3.81
N GLU A 27 -0.48 8.78 -4.93
CA GLU A 27 -0.78 9.43 -6.22
C GLU A 27 -2.25 9.23 -6.60
N LYS A 28 -2.77 10.13 -7.44
CA LYS A 28 -4.01 9.84 -8.15
C LYS A 28 -3.72 8.82 -9.24
N ALA A 29 -4.50 7.74 -9.27
CA ALA A 29 -4.44 6.76 -10.33
C ALA A 29 -5.69 6.89 -11.23
N VAL A 30 -5.51 6.58 -12.51
CA VAL A 30 -6.59 6.48 -13.49
C VAL A 30 -6.46 5.13 -14.17
N ALA A 31 -7.56 4.39 -14.26
CA ALA A 31 -7.57 3.06 -14.86
C ALA A 31 -8.88 2.79 -15.60
N LYS A 32 -8.86 1.82 -16.51
CA LYS A 32 -10.06 1.35 -17.22
C LYS A 32 -10.53 -0.01 -16.68
N PRO A 33 -11.81 -0.37 -16.85
CA PRO A 33 -12.28 -1.72 -16.57
C PRO A 33 -11.44 -2.79 -17.29
N GLY A 34 -10.98 -3.80 -16.54
CA GLY A 34 -10.11 -4.88 -17.04
C GLY A 34 -8.62 -4.56 -17.03
N GLU A 35 -8.20 -3.37 -16.60
CA GLU A 35 -6.79 -2.98 -16.52
C GLU A 35 -6.19 -3.30 -15.15
N THR A 36 -4.89 -3.59 -15.15
CA THR A 36 -4.04 -3.60 -13.95
C THR A 36 -3.23 -2.32 -13.91
N PHE A 37 -3.20 -1.65 -12.76
CA PHE A 37 -2.49 -0.39 -12.57
C PHE A 37 -1.72 -0.36 -11.23
N ALA A 38 -0.80 0.59 -11.12
CA ALA A 38 0.00 0.82 -9.94
C ALA A 38 -0.44 2.07 -9.19
N LEU A 39 -0.58 1.96 -7.87
CA LEU A 39 -0.77 3.08 -6.94
C LEU A 39 0.49 3.24 -6.09
N LYS A 40 1.19 4.35 -6.26
CA LYS A 40 2.38 4.65 -5.46
C LYS A 40 2.00 5.28 -4.13
N VAL A 41 2.60 4.77 -3.06
CA VAL A 41 2.42 5.24 -1.69
C VAL A 41 3.71 5.90 -1.24
N TYR A 42 3.61 7.15 -0.79
CA TYR A 42 4.73 7.99 -0.42
C TYR A 42 4.65 8.39 1.04
N ILE A 43 5.79 8.77 1.61
CA ILE A 43 5.90 9.39 2.93
C ILE A 43 6.51 10.78 2.83
N ALA A 44 6.21 11.63 3.79
CA ALA A 44 6.72 12.98 3.90
C ALA A 44 6.94 13.39 5.37
N THR A 45 7.84 14.36 5.55
CA THR A 45 8.11 15.05 6.82
C THR A 45 8.63 14.17 7.96
N ILE A 46 9.35 13.09 7.64
CA ILE A 46 10.01 12.23 8.63
C ILE A 46 11.52 12.38 8.56
N ASP A 47 12.15 12.65 9.71
CA ASP A 47 13.61 12.80 9.81
C ASP A 47 14.33 11.45 9.77
N THR A 48 13.80 10.44 10.48
CA THR A 48 14.34 9.06 10.48
C THR A 48 13.22 8.04 10.52
N LEU A 49 13.24 7.09 9.59
CA LEU A 49 12.27 6.00 9.51
C LEU A 49 12.95 4.69 9.92
N ALA A 50 12.46 4.06 10.98
CA ALA A 50 12.90 2.73 11.44
C ALA A 50 11.81 1.66 11.23
N GLY A 51 10.55 2.07 11.12
CA GLY A 51 9.45 1.17 10.81
C GLY A 51 8.20 1.92 10.39
N VAL A 52 7.33 1.25 9.65
CA VAL A 52 6.02 1.78 9.25
C VAL A 52 4.94 0.73 9.39
N GLN A 53 3.72 1.17 9.70
CA GLN A 53 2.51 0.36 9.62
C GLN A 53 1.45 1.15 8.84
N ILE A 54 1.08 0.67 7.66
CA ILE A 54 0.23 1.41 6.72
C ILE A 54 -1.05 0.61 6.42
N PRO A 55 -2.20 0.97 7.01
CA PRO A 55 -3.51 0.45 6.60
C PRO A 55 -4.16 1.36 5.55
N LEU A 56 -4.37 0.84 4.34
CA LEU A 56 -5.09 1.53 3.25
C LEU A 56 -6.42 0.86 2.95
N PHE A 57 -7.50 1.65 2.93
CA PHE A 57 -8.82 1.22 2.47
C PHE A 57 -9.15 1.90 1.14
N PHE A 58 -9.67 1.11 0.20
CA PHE A 58 -10.09 1.55 -1.13
C PHE A 58 -11.55 1.10 -1.37
N ARG A 59 -12.44 1.50 -0.46
CA ARG A 59 -13.83 1.03 -0.42
C ARG A 59 -14.71 1.85 -1.36
N ASN A 60 -15.53 1.16 -2.14
CA ASN A 60 -16.60 1.75 -2.92
C ASN A 60 -17.75 0.74 -3.04
N ASP A 61 -19.00 1.21 -2.96
CA ASP A 61 -20.17 0.33 -3.02
C ASP A 61 -20.33 -0.33 -4.39
N ASN A 62 -19.93 0.36 -5.45
CA ASN A 62 -20.17 -0.03 -6.85
C ASN A 62 -18.90 -0.53 -7.57
N ILE A 63 -17.71 -0.23 -7.05
CA ILE A 63 -16.43 -0.60 -7.69
C ILE A 63 -15.64 -1.51 -6.75
N LYS A 64 -15.51 -2.78 -7.14
CA LYS A 64 -14.81 -3.82 -6.35
C LYS A 64 -13.39 -4.06 -6.87
N LEU A 65 -12.51 -3.07 -6.69
CA LEU A 65 -11.09 -3.21 -7.03
C LEU A 65 -10.47 -4.41 -6.30
N ILE A 66 -9.55 -5.07 -6.98
CA ILE A 66 -8.75 -6.19 -6.46
C ILE A 66 -7.34 -5.66 -6.22
N CYS A 67 -6.81 -5.81 -5.00
CA CYS A 67 -5.40 -5.58 -4.72
C CYS A 67 -4.63 -6.87 -5.01
N ASP A 68 -3.73 -6.82 -5.98
CA ASP A 68 -3.00 -7.99 -6.46
C ASP A 68 -1.72 -8.22 -5.66
N SER A 69 -0.98 -7.16 -5.34
CA SER A 69 0.30 -7.25 -4.63
C SER A 69 0.78 -5.89 -4.10
N VAL A 70 1.80 -5.94 -3.23
CA VAL A 70 2.57 -4.78 -2.77
C VAL A 70 4.04 -5.04 -3.08
N SER A 71 4.72 -4.07 -3.69
CA SER A 71 6.17 -4.08 -3.91
C SER A 71 6.83 -2.93 -3.17
N PHE A 72 7.99 -3.22 -2.58
CA PHE A 72 8.86 -2.22 -1.93
C PHE A 72 10.04 -1.80 -2.82
N GLU A 73 10.15 -2.38 -4.02
CA GLU A 73 11.24 -2.10 -4.96
C GLU A 73 11.27 -0.62 -5.38
N GLY A 74 12.47 -0.04 -5.38
CA GLY A 74 12.72 1.37 -5.68
C GLY A 74 12.24 2.34 -4.59
N GLY A 75 11.78 1.82 -3.44
CA GLY A 75 11.27 2.59 -2.31
C GLY A 75 12.23 2.64 -1.12
N LEU A 76 11.91 3.48 -0.14
CA LEU A 76 12.63 3.59 1.13
C LEU A 76 12.61 2.30 1.93
N LEU A 77 11.60 1.45 1.71
CA LEU A 77 11.42 0.21 2.44
C LEU A 77 12.13 -0.98 1.79
N GLU A 78 12.74 -0.82 0.61
CA GLU A 78 13.35 -1.93 -0.14
C GLU A 78 14.35 -2.73 0.70
N ASP A 79 15.21 -2.02 1.44
CA ASP A 79 16.27 -2.60 2.27
C ASP A 79 15.83 -2.91 3.72
N PHE A 80 14.54 -2.76 4.04
CA PHE A 80 14.03 -3.12 5.37
C PHE A 80 14.03 -4.64 5.52
N MET A 81 14.48 -5.14 6.68
CA MET A 81 14.69 -6.58 6.87
C MET A 81 13.38 -7.36 6.98
N PHE A 82 12.36 -6.73 7.57
CA PHE A 82 11.07 -7.36 7.77
C PHE A 82 10.01 -6.61 6.99
N HIS A 83 9.28 -7.34 6.14
CA HIS A 83 8.06 -6.89 5.49
C HIS A 83 6.95 -7.87 5.85
N ASP A 84 5.79 -7.34 6.24
CA ASP A 84 4.56 -8.09 6.39
C ASP A 84 3.46 -7.38 5.59
N VAL A 85 2.75 -8.12 4.76
CA VAL A 85 1.69 -7.62 3.88
C VAL A 85 0.47 -8.47 4.14
N LYS A 86 -0.68 -7.82 4.41
CA LYS A 86 -1.97 -8.48 4.58
C LYS A 86 -2.95 -8.01 3.51
N ILE A 87 -3.46 -8.97 2.75
CA ILE A 87 -4.51 -8.80 1.75
C ILE A 87 -5.58 -9.83 2.12
N PRO A 88 -6.59 -9.42 2.92
CA PRO A 88 -7.54 -10.35 3.50
C PRO A 88 -8.56 -10.80 2.46
N LEU A 89 -8.81 -12.10 2.42
CA LEU A 89 -9.80 -12.72 1.53
C LEU A 89 -10.88 -13.42 2.36
N THR A 90 -12.09 -13.51 1.83
CA THR A 90 -13.20 -14.22 2.47
C THR A 90 -13.98 -15.03 1.45
N CYS A 91 -14.37 -16.24 1.84
CA CYS A 91 -15.32 -17.05 1.10
C CYS A 91 -16.74 -16.50 1.31
N PRO A 92 -17.46 -16.13 0.24
CA PRO A 92 -18.81 -15.57 0.38
C PRO A 92 -19.86 -16.61 0.79
N LEU A 93 -19.58 -17.92 0.66
CA LEU A 93 -20.53 -18.99 0.98
C LEU A 93 -20.40 -19.47 2.42
N CYS A 94 -19.21 -19.86 2.86
CA CYS A 94 -19.00 -20.40 4.20
C CYS A 94 -18.35 -19.42 5.20
N GLY A 95 -17.96 -18.22 4.75
CA GLY A 95 -17.35 -17.19 5.61
C GLY A 95 -15.92 -17.52 6.07
N ALA A 96 -15.28 -18.54 5.49
CA ALA A 96 -13.87 -18.82 5.77
C ALA A 96 -13.00 -17.62 5.39
N LYS A 97 -12.04 -17.29 6.26
CA LYS A 97 -11.13 -16.15 6.09
C LYS A 97 -9.74 -16.65 5.74
N TYR A 98 -9.10 -15.93 4.84
CA TYR A 98 -7.74 -16.18 4.37
C TYR A 98 -6.98 -14.87 4.34
N ASP A 99 -5.67 -14.98 4.23
CA ASP A 99 -4.79 -13.86 3.87
C ASP A 99 -3.91 -14.31 2.72
N MET A 100 -3.66 -13.45 1.75
CA MET A 100 -2.88 -13.81 0.56
C MET A 100 -1.46 -14.30 0.89
N PHE A 101 -0.88 -13.90 2.03
CA PHE A 101 0.50 -14.21 2.41
C PHE A 101 0.59 -15.08 3.67
N ASP A 102 -0.11 -14.73 4.76
CA ASP A 102 0.04 -15.41 6.06
C ASP A 102 -0.69 -16.76 6.13
N ASN A 103 -1.86 -16.85 5.51
CA ASN A 103 -2.70 -18.04 5.51
C ASN A 103 -3.44 -18.15 4.17
N PRO A 104 -2.70 -18.40 3.06
CA PRO A 104 -3.29 -18.48 1.74
C PRO A 104 -4.16 -19.74 1.61
N PRO A 105 -5.18 -19.72 0.74
CA PRO A 105 -5.86 -20.95 0.37
C PRO A 105 -4.90 -21.95 -0.28
N LYS A 106 -5.24 -23.24 -0.24
CA LYS A 106 -4.44 -24.30 -0.88
C LYS A 106 -4.38 -24.13 -2.39
N GLU A 107 -5.47 -23.66 -2.99
CA GLU A 107 -5.54 -23.29 -4.40
C GLU A 107 -5.80 -21.77 -4.52
N PRO A 108 -4.96 -21.02 -5.27
CA PRO A 108 -5.11 -19.57 -5.39
C PRO A 108 -6.53 -19.16 -5.81
N GLY A 109 -7.15 -18.30 -5.00
CA GLY A 109 -8.49 -17.77 -5.26
C GLY A 109 -9.65 -18.74 -4.98
N LYS A 110 -9.40 -19.95 -4.45
CA LYS A 110 -10.45 -20.93 -4.14
C LYS A 110 -10.54 -21.24 -2.65
N CYS A 111 -11.76 -21.42 -2.15
CA CYS A 111 -12.02 -21.78 -0.76
C CYS A 111 -11.69 -23.26 -0.50
N ASP A 112 -10.90 -23.54 0.54
CA ASP A 112 -10.51 -24.91 0.90
C ASP A 112 -11.67 -25.79 1.40
N LYS A 113 -12.79 -25.17 1.80
CA LYS A 113 -13.95 -25.89 2.37
C LYS A 113 -14.98 -26.30 1.32
N ASP A 114 -15.24 -25.44 0.35
CA ASP A 114 -16.35 -25.59 -0.60
C ASP A 114 -15.97 -25.33 -2.06
N GLY A 115 -14.72 -24.96 -2.35
CA GLY A 115 -14.22 -24.72 -3.71
C GLY A 115 -14.72 -23.43 -4.37
N SER A 116 -15.49 -22.59 -3.65
CA SER A 116 -15.98 -21.31 -4.18
C SER A 116 -14.87 -20.28 -4.37
N GLU A 117 -15.13 -19.27 -5.19
CA GLU A 117 -14.19 -18.17 -5.40
C GLU A 117 -14.11 -17.26 -4.17
N LEU A 118 -12.88 -16.96 -3.76
CA LEU A 118 -12.61 -16.01 -2.69
C LEU A 118 -12.70 -14.59 -3.22
N VAL A 119 -13.23 -13.70 -2.40
CA VAL A 119 -13.28 -12.27 -2.68
C VAL A 119 -12.41 -11.53 -1.67
N GLN A 120 -11.81 -10.42 -2.08
CA GLN A 120 -11.08 -9.58 -1.14
C GLN A 120 -12.05 -8.92 -0.16
N SER A 121 -11.89 -9.22 1.13
CA SER A 121 -12.72 -8.65 2.17
C SER A 121 -12.32 -7.20 2.43
N ASP A 122 -13.31 -6.37 2.74
CA ASP A 122 -13.15 -5.01 3.24
C ASP A 122 -12.41 -4.01 2.32
N GLN A 123 -12.01 -4.42 1.10
CA GLN A 123 -11.23 -3.61 0.15
C GLN A 123 -10.09 -2.88 0.86
N ALA A 124 -9.26 -3.67 1.53
CA ALA A 124 -8.18 -3.20 2.39
C ALA A 124 -6.86 -3.88 2.03
N VAL A 125 -5.77 -3.13 2.15
CA VAL A 125 -4.42 -3.66 2.18
C VAL A 125 -3.71 -3.09 3.41
N PHE A 126 -2.98 -3.95 4.10
CA PHE A 126 -2.07 -3.54 5.15
C PHE A 126 -0.67 -3.95 4.78
N PHE A 127 0.28 -3.08 5.03
CA PHE A 127 1.67 -3.49 5.02
C PHE A 127 2.43 -2.81 6.15
N MET A 128 3.39 -3.54 6.70
CA MET A 128 4.38 -3.01 7.62
C MET A 128 5.77 -3.37 7.15
N ALA A 129 6.71 -2.49 7.50
CA ALA A 129 8.12 -2.76 7.32
C ALA A 129 8.86 -2.34 8.57
N ILE A 130 9.85 -3.12 9.01
CA ILE A 130 10.69 -2.80 10.16
C ILE A 130 12.17 -2.99 9.77
N ALA A 131 12.97 -1.98 10.03
CA ALA A 131 14.42 -2.06 9.97
C ALA A 131 14.93 -2.64 11.29
N THR A 132 15.30 -3.92 11.29
CA THR A 132 16.07 -4.51 12.39
C THR A 132 17.55 -4.28 12.11
N ILE A 133 18.11 -3.24 12.72
CA ILE A 133 19.53 -2.96 12.54
C ILE A 133 20.33 -3.81 13.53
N ASP A 134 21.39 -4.45 13.03
CA ASP A 134 22.45 -5.02 13.85
C ASP A 134 22.99 -3.92 14.80
N PRO A 135 22.91 -4.08 16.14
CA PRO A 135 23.37 -3.06 17.08
C PRO A 135 24.86 -2.70 16.93
N LYS A 136 25.63 -3.45 16.13
CA LYS A 136 27.03 -3.20 15.80
C LYS A 136 27.25 -2.39 14.53
N ARG A 137 26.21 -2.13 13.72
CA ARG A 137 26.31 -1.27 12.54
C ARG A 137 26.29 0.20 12.97
N ASP A 138 27.29 0.95 12.51
CA ASP A 138 27.25 2.42 12.55
C ASP A 138 26.21 2.89 11.52
N VAL A 139 24.99 3.11 11.98
CA VAL A 139 23.88 3.58 11.15
C VAL A 139 23.77 5.08 11.27
N LYS A 140 24.27 5.78 10.24
CA LYS A 140 23.84 7.14 9.92
C LYS A 140 22.30 7.19 9.95
N PRO A 141 21.64 8.27 10.39
CA PRO A 141 20.16 8.38 10.35
C PRO A 141 19.66 7.89 8.99
N ILE A 142 19.00 6.72 8.96
CA ILE A 142 19.18 5.78 7.83
C ILE A 142 18.40 6.20 6.60
N TYR A 143 17.31 6.96 6.74
CA TYR A 143 16.57 7.46 5.58
C TYR A 143 16.03 8.87 5.87
N PRO A 144 16.86 9.92 5.74
CA PRO A 144 16.36 11.28 5.75
C PRO A 144 15.64 11.48 4.42
N GLY A 145 14.31 11.47 4.42
CA GLY A 145 13.63 11.65 3.16
C GLY A 145 12.15 11.35 3.16
N GLU A 146 11.44 12.30 2.59
CA GLU A 146 10.22 12.02 1.87
C GLU A 146 10.54 11.13 0.67
N GLY A 147 9.67 10.18 0.35
CA GLY A 147 9.97 9.24 -0.72
C GLY A 147 8.91 8.19 -0.93
N LEU A 148 9.12 7.36 -1.94
CA LEU A 148 8.27 6.20 -2.22
C LEU A 148 8.45 5.19 -1.08
N LEU A 149 7.36 4.74 -0.47
CA LEU A 149 7.36 3.63 0.47
C LEU A 149 7.15 2.30 -0.25
N ALA A 150 6.09 2.24 -1.05
CA ALA A 150 5.63 1.02 -1.70
C ALA A 150 4.82 1.35 -2.96
N THR A 151 4.75 0.38 -3.86
CA THR A 151 3.85 0.37 -5.01
C THR A 151 2.81 -0.73 -4.78
N VAL A 152 1.53 -0.35 -4.74
CA VAL A 152 0.41 -1.29 -4.60
C VAL A 152 -0.19 -1.51 -5.98
N TYR A 153 -0.31 -2.77 -6.40
CA TYR A 153 -0.88 -3.14 -7.69
C TYR A 153 -2.33 -3.53 -7.55
N PHE A 154 -3.16 -3.04 -8.46
CA PHE A 154 -4.59 -3.26 -8.46
C PHE A 154 -5.08 -3.71 -9.83
N THR A 155 -6.13 -4.51 -9.83
CA THR A 155 -6.90 -4.87 -11.02
C THR A 155 -8.32 -4.36 -10.91
N VAL A 156 -8.79 -3.72 -11.99
CA VAL A 156 -10.17 -3.25 -12.13
C VAL A 156 -11.01 -4.36 -12.77
N PRO A 157 -12.08 -4.86 -12.13
CA PRO A 157 -12.99 -5.81 -12.77
C PRO A 157 -13.54 -5.28 -14.11
N LYS A 158 -13.71 -6.14 -15.11
CA LYS A 158 -14.12 -5.77 -16.48
C LYS A 158 -15.49 -5.11 -16.55
N ASP A 159 -16.35 -5.39 -15.59
CA ASP A 159 -17.72 -4.89 -15.43
C ASP A 159 -17.82 -3.67 -14.50
N SER A 160 -16.68 -3.14 -14.05
CA SER A 160 -16.66 -1.98 -13.15
C SER A 160 -17.29 -0.75 -13.81
N PRO A 161 -18.23 -0.06 -13.14
CA PRO A 161 -18.74 1.21 -13.63
C PRO A 161 -17.67 2.31 -13.53
N LYS A 162 -17.88 3.40 -14.27
CA LYS A 162 -17.09 4.62 -14.07
C LYS A 162 -17.34 5.19 -12.68
N GLY A 163 -16.30 5.76 -12.07
CA GLY A 163 -16.43 6.39 -10.76
C GLY A 163 -15.09 6.63 -10.08
N VAL A 164 -15.14 7.04 -8.82
CA VAL A 164 -13.96 7.34 -8.01
C VAL A 164 -13.97 6.45 -6.78
N VAL A 165 -12.87 5.73 -6.58
CA VAL A 165 -12.61 4.94 -5.37
C VAL A 165 -11.67 5.76 -4.47
N PRO A 166 -12.15 6.26 -3.31
CA PRO A 166 -11.30 6.99 -2.39
C PRO A 166 -10.30 6.04 -1.73
N VAL A 167 -9.06 6.48 -1.59
CA VAL A 167 -8.03 5.79 -0.80
C VAL A 167 -7.93 6.51 0.53
N THR A 168 -8.31 5.80 1.58
CA THR A 168 -8.51 6.35 2.92
C THR A 168 -7.74 5.56 3.95
N ARG A 169 -7.56 6.15 5.14
CA ARG A 169 -6.93 5.48 6.26
C ARG A 169 -7.87 4.40 6.76
N GLY A 170 -7.36 3.18 6.82
CA GLY A 170 -8.09 2.08 7.41
C GLY A 170 -7.98 2.03 8.93
N MET A 171 -9.02 1.51 9.57
CA MET A 171 -8.93 0.92 10.90
C MET A 171 -9.28 -0.55 10.73
N ILE A 172 -8.26 -1.39 10.56
CA ILE A 172 -8.43 -2.85 10.65
C ILE A 172 -8.88 -3.13 12.09
N PRO A 173 -9.76 -4.11 12.36
CA PRO A 173 -10.14 -4.51 13.72
C PRO A 173 -8.94 -5.14 14.44
N HIS A 174 -7.96 -4.31 14.75
CA HIS A 174 -6.85 -4.53 15.65
C HIS A 174 -6.63 -3.19 16.38
N PRO A 175 -6.77 -3.14 17.71
CA PRO A 175 -6.81 -1.89 18.48
C PRO A 175 -5.51 -1.07 18.42
N THR A 176 -4.45 -1.57 17.78
CA THR A 176 -3.13 -0.93 17.72
C THR A 176 -2.61 -0.63 16.32
N VAL A 177 -3.31 -1.04 15.24
CA VAL A 177 -2.82 -0.75 13.88
C VAL A 177 -3.28 0.65 13.46
N SER A 178 -2.62 1.65 14.02
CA SER A 178 -2.65 3.02 13.54
C SER A 178 -1.66 3.19 12.39
N LEU A 179 -1.83 4.24 11.60
CA LEU A 179 -0.73 4.73 10.77
C LEU A 179 0.38 5.18 11.71
N VAL A 180 1.39 4.34 11.89
CA VAL A 180 2.47 4.51 12.87
C VAL A 180 3.80 4.51 12.15
N PHE A 181 4.66 5.43 12.57
CA PHE A 181 6.05 5.49 12.16
C PHE A 181 6.93 5.27 13.38
N SER A 182 7.71 4.21 13.38
CA SER A 182 8.72 4.03 14.40
C SER A 182 9.94 4.86 14.01
N ILE A 183 10.35 5.77 14.88
CA ILE A 183 11.52 6.63 14.65
C ILE A 183 12.75 6.06 15.32
N TRP A 184 13.91 6.35 14.73
CA TRP A 184 15.17 5.92 15.31
C TRP A 184 15.63 6.91 16.38
N ASN A 185 15.47 6.53 17.65
CA ASN A 185 16.03 7.24 18.80
C ASN A 185 16.31 6.25 19.94
N GLU A 186 16.91 6.72 21.04
CA GLU A 186 17.28 5.87 22.19
C GLU A 186 16.09 5.13 22.84
N ARG A 187 14.86 5.56 22.56
CA ARG A 187 13.62 5.01 23.14
C ARG A 187 12.84 4.13 22.18
N GLY A 188 13.06 4.25 20.87
CA GLY A 188 12.22 3.65 19.85
C GLY A 188 10.81 4.22 19.86
N ASP A 189 10.68 5.55 19.82
CA ASP A 189 9.36 6.19 19.87
C ASP A 189 8.53 5.89 18.61
N ASP A 190 7.21 5.77 18.79
CA ASP A 190 6.24 5.67 17.72
C ASP A 190 5.54 7.02 17.51
N LEU A 191 5.56 7.51 16.28
CA LEU A 191 4.85 8.72 15.87
C LEU A 191 3.56 8.36 15.13
N ASN A 192 2.48 9.04 15.49
CA ASN A 192 1.25 9.00 14.71
C ASN A 192 1.46 9.65 13.35
N GLY A 193 0.92 8.99 12.32
CA GLY A 193 0.85 9.54 10.98
C GLY A 193 -0.54 9.96 10.54
N GLN A 194 -0.56 10.80 9.52
CA GLN A 194 -1.75 11.20 8.79
C GLN A 194 -1.71 10.61 7.38
N LEU A 195 -2.86 10.17 6.88
CA LEU A 195 -3.01 9.86 5.47
C LEU A 195 -3.59 11.09 4.77
N ALA A 196 -2.90 11.64 3.78
CA ALA A 196 -3.51 12.57 2.85
C ALA A 196 -4.31 11.77 1.82
N ASP A 197 -5.59 12.15 1.64
CA ASP A 197 -6.53 11.39 0.82
C ASP A 197 -6.02 11.20 -0.62
N GLY A 198 -6.11 9.95 -1.07
CA GLY A 198 -5.86 9.56 -2.46
C GLY A 198 -7.15 9.18 -3.17
N SER A 199 -7.07 9.00 -4.48
CA SER A 199 -8.23 8.53 -5.26
C SER A 199 -7.80 7.78 -6.50
N ILE A 200 -8.58 6.76 -6.83
CA ILE A 200 -8.47 5.97 -8.06
C ILE A 200 -9.70 6.29 -8.92
N GLU A 201 -9.50 6.82 -10.12
CA GLU A 201 -10.57 7.14 -11.07
C GLU A 201 -10.71 6.02 -12.11
N ILE A 202 -11.92 5.48 -12.24
CA ILE A 202 -12.27 4.47 -13.26
C ILE A 202 -13.00 5.15 -14.41
N GLN A 203 -12.43 5.04 -15.62
CA GLN A 203 -12.89 5.73 -16.84
C GLN A 203 -13.61 4.85 -17.86
#